data_AF-A0A355QHJ5-F1
#
_entry.id   AF-A0A355QHJ5-F1
#
_cell.length_a   1.000
_cell.length_b   1.000
_cell.length_c   1.000
_cell.angle_alpha   90.00
_cell.angle_beta   90.00
_cell.angle_gamma   90.00
#
_symmetry.space_group_name_H-M   'P 1'
#
loop_
_entity.id
_entity.type
_entity.pdbx_description
1 polymer ?
#
loop_
_entity_poly.entity_id
_entity_poly.type
_entity_poly.pdbx_seq_one_letter_code
_entity_poly.pdbx_strand_id
1 'polypeptide(L)'
;MNHTRIAAEVLRFRLGTLDKGIGVPFDLDEAAEIVVACGDPGADQALRVVGETWRAAGLPPTAIDHQWSAGDIARMRNVGGATLLDAIDELVAGLARCRSRV
;
A
#
# COMPACT_ATOMS: atom_id res chain seq x y z
N MET A 1 -2.29 -11.87 -8.68
CA MET A 1 -2.11 -10.90 -7.58
C MET A 1 -0.73 -10.29 -7.77
N ASN A 2 -0.65 -9.06 -8.28
CA ASN A 2 0.62 -8.40 -8.56
C ASN A 2 1.04 -7.54 -7.35
N HIS A 3 2.07 -7.96 -6.61
CA HIS A 3 2.51 -7.26 -5.39
C HIS A 3 3.00 -5.83 -5.65
N THR A 4 3.68 -5.60 -6.78
CA THR A 4 4.10 -4.25 -7.18
C THR A 4 2.89 -3.35 -7.37
N ARG A 5 1.86 -3.81 -8.08
CA ARG A 5 0.64 -3.01 -8.27
C ARG A 5 -0.13 -2.79 -6.97
N ILE A 6 -0.17 -3.77 -6.06
CA ILE A 6 -0.77 -3.59 -4.74
C ILE A 6 0.02 -2.57 -3.92
N ALA A 7 1.35 -2.65 -3.92
CA ALA A 7 2.19 -1.67 -3.24
C ALA A 7 1.96 -0.26 -3.79
N ALA A 8 1.82 -0.11 -5.11
CA ALA A 8 1.50 1.16 -5.75
C ALA A 8 0.15 1.73 -5.27
N GLU A 9 -0.91 0.90 -5.16
CA GLU A 9 -2.21 1.34 -4.64
C GLU A 9 -2.15 1.71 -3.15
N VAL A 10 -1.39 0.98 -2.35
CA VAL A 10 -1.18 1.30 -0.93
C VAL A 10 -0.46 2.64 -0.78
N LEU A 11 0.62 2.85 -1.54
CA LEU A 11 1.37 4.11 -1.54
C LEU A 11 0.50 5.27 -2.04
N ARG A 12 -0.30 5.06 -3.10
CA ARG A 12 -1.28 6.02 -3.59
C ARG A 12 -2.31 6.38 -2.52
N PHE A 13 -2.84 5.40 -1.79
CA PHE A 13 -3.75 5.64 -0.67
C PHE A 13 -3.10 6.47 0.44
N ARG A 14 -1.85 6.17 0.80
CA ARG A 14 -1.11 6.93 1.82
C ARG A 14 -0.82 8.36 1.41
N LEU A 15 -0.42 8.57 0.16
CA LEU A 15 -0.18 9.91 -0.40
C LEU A 15 -1.46 10.70 -0.62
N GLY A 16 -2.59 10.04 -0.91
CA GLY A 16 -3.89 10.70 -1.02
C GLY A 16 -4.47 11.13 0.33
N THR A 17 -3.98 10.56 1.44
CA THR A 17 -4.38 10.91 2.82
C THR A 17 -3.43 11.90 3.48
N LEU A 18 -2.17 12.00 3.03
CA LEU A 18 -1.30 13.13 3.32
C LEU A 18 -1.71 14.28 2.39
N ASP A 19 -1.97 15.45 2.94
CA ASP A 19 -2.37 16.62 2.15
C ASP A 19 -1.40 16.87 0.99
N LYS A 20 -1.88 17.39 -0.15
CA LYS A 20 -1.18 17.55 -1.45
C LYS A 20 0.07 18.49 -1.43
N GLY A 21 0.73 18.65 -0.30
CA GLY A 21 1.80 19.62 -0.06
C GLY A 21 3.21 19.19 -0.46
N ILE A 22 3.44 17.94 -0.87
CA ILE A 22 4.80 17.49 -1.27
C ILE A 22 4.88 17.52 -2.80
N GLY A 23 5.26 18.68 -3.34
CA GLY A 23 5.49 18.93 -4.77
C GLY A 23 6.70 18.22 -5.38
N VAL A 24 7.08 17.05 -4.85
CA VAL A 24 8.10 16.18 -5.47
C VAL A 24 7.35 15.18 -6.34
N PRO A 25 7.72 14.99 -7.62
CA PRO A 25 7.20 13.89 -8.41
C PRO A 25 7.63 12.58 -7.73
N PHE A 26 6.70 11.99 -6.99
CA PHE A 26 6.89 10.68 -6.39
C PHE A 26 6.46 9.64 -7.42
N ASP A 27 7.42 8.96 -8.03
CA ASP A 27 7.14 7.84 -8.92
C ASP A 27 6.67 6.65 -8.08
N LEU A 28 5.37 6.38 -8.16
CA LEU A 28 4.72 5.29 -7.43
C LEU A 28 5.14 3.91 -7.94
N ASP A 29 5.39 3.78 -9.24
CA ASP A 29 5.73 2.51 -9.86
C ASP A 29 7.16 2.14 -9.48
N GLU A 30 8.10 3.09 -9.55
CA GLU A 30 9.48 2.91 -9.08
C GLU A 30 9.51 2.55 -7.59
N ALA A 31 8.77 3.29 -6.75
CA ALA A 31 8.72 3.03 -5.31
C ALA A 31 8.16 1.64 -4.98
N ALA A 32 7.11 1.22 -5.70
CA ALA A 32 6.53 -0.10 -5.56
C ALA A 32 7.49 -1.22 -5.99
N GLU A 33 8.23 -1.01 -7.08
CA GLU A 33 9.26 -1.95 -7.53
C GLU A 33 10.37 -2.10 -6.50
N ILE A 34 10.89 -0.98 -5.98
CA ILE A 34 11.95 -0.97 -4.96
C ILE A 34 11.51 -1.76 -3.73
N VAL A 35 10.33 -1.47 -3.17
CA VAL A 35 9.91 -2.08 -1.90
C VAL A 35 9.66 -3.59 -2.04
N VAL A 36 9.14 -4.04 -3.19
CA VAL A 36 8.91 -5.46 -3.46
C VAL A 36 10.22 -6.19 -3.78
N ALA A 37 11.09 -5.63 -4.61
CA ALA A 37 12.34 -6.28 -5.03
C ALA A 37 13.35 -6.41 -3.89
N CYS A 38 13.33 -5.46 -2.96
CA CYS A 38 14.15 -5.41 -1.75
C CYS A 38 13.87 -6.57 -0.77
N GLY A 39 12.66 -7.15 -0.80
CA GLY A 39 12.26 -8.25 0.10
C GLY A 39 12.26 -7.87 1.57
N ASP A 40 11.84 -6.64 1.92
CA ASP A 40 11.71 -6.22 3.31
C ASP A 40 10.58 -7.01 4.02
N PRO A 41 10.86 -7.73 5.13
CA PRO A 41 9.84 -8.56 5.77
C PRO A 41 8.64 -7.78 6.32
N GLY A 42 8.85 -6.52 6.71
CA GLY A 42 7.78 -5.63 7.18
C GLY A 42 6.86 -5.24 6.02
N ALA A 43 7.42 -4.91 4.86
CA ALA A 43 6.67 -4.65 3.64
C ALA A 43 5.85 -5.87 3.18
N ASP A 44 6.44 -7.08 3.20
CA ASP A 44 5.72 -8.31 2.85
C ASP A 44 4.57 -8.59 3.82
N GLN A 45 4.78 -8.35 5.13
CA GLN A 45 3.73 -8.46 6.13
C GLN A 45 2.61 -7.45 5.88
N ALA A 46 2.96 -6.21 5.58
CA ALA A 46 2.00 -5.15 5.26
C ALA A 46 1.13 -5.51 4.05
N LEU A 47 1.74 -5.98 2.96
CA LEU A 47 1.01 -6.41 1.76
C LEU A 47 0.03 -7.56 2.05
N ARG A 48 0.38 -8.47 2.97
CA ARG A 48 -0.53 -9.54 3.40
C ARG A 48 -1.72 -8.99 4.18
N VAL A 49 -1.49 -8.09 5.13
CA VAL A 49 -2.55 -7.43 5.92
C VAL A 49 -3.50 -6.67 5.00
N VAL A 50 -2.97 -5.96 4.00
CA VAL A 50 -3.77 -5.29 2.97
C VAL A 50 -4.62 -6.30 2.19
N GLY A 51 -4.03 -7.41 1.74
CA GLY A 51 -4.74 -8.45 1.01
C GLY A 51 -5.82 -9.17 1.82
N GLU A 52 -5.62 -9.32 3.13
CA GLU A 52 -6.61 -9.88 4.06
C GLU A 52 -7.73 -8.88 4.32
N THR A 53 -7.39 -7.62 4.57
CA THR A 53 -8.37 -6.53 4.77
C THR A 53 -9.25 -6.34 3.54
N TRP A 54 -8.68 -6.43 2.33
CA TRP A 54 -9.41 -6.36 1.06
C TRP A 54 -10.48 -7.45 0.96
N ARG A 55 -10.12 -8.69 1.27
CA ARG A 55 -11.05 -9.81 1.30
C ARG A 55 -12.10 -9.64 2.39
N ALA A 56 -11.71 -9.19 3.58
CA ALA A 56 -12.62 -8.94 4.69
C ALA A 56 -13.61 -7.78 4.42
N ALA A 57 -13.20 -6.79 3.61
CA ALA A 57 -14.05 -5.72 3.11
C ALA A 57 -15.06 -6.17 2.04
N GLY A 58 -15.08 -7.47 1.68
CA GLY A 58 -15.97 -8.03 0.68
C GLY A 58 -15.63 -7.61 -0.76
N LEU A 59 -14.40 -7.13 -0.99
CA LEU A 59 -13.97 -6.63 -2.29
C LEU A 59 -13.50 -7.78 -3.20
N PRO A 60 -13.69 -7.67 -4.53
CA PRO A 60 -13.30 -8.73 -5.46
C PRO A 60 -11.77 -8.96 -5.43
N PRO A 61 -11.28 -10.19 -5.24
CA PRO A 61 -9.84 -10.48 -5.21
C PRO A 61 -9.10 -10.09 -6.50
N THR A 62 -9.81 -10.08 -7.62
CA THR A 62 -9.28 -9.71 -8.95
C THR A 62 -9.15 -8.20 -9.16
N ALA A 63 -9.55 -7.38 -8.18
CA ALA A 63 -9.52 -5.92 -8.28
C ALA A 63 -8.53 -5.25 -7.33
N ILE A 64 -7.82 -6.02 -6.50
CA ILE A 64 -6.90 -5.47 -5.49
C ILE A 64 -5.70 -4.73 -6.11
N ASP A 65 -5.30 -5.09 -7.32
CA ASP A 65 -4.22 -4.47 -8.09
C ASP A 65 -4.72 -3.46 -9.15
N HIS A 66 -6.02 -3.16 -9.14
CA HIS A 66 -6.61 -2.04 -9.88
C HIS A 66 -6.68 -0.78 -9.01
N GLN A 67 -6.94 0.36 -9.64
CA GLN A 67 -7.10 1.61 -8.91
C GLN A 67 -8.24 1.54 -7.89
N TRP A 68 -7.95 1.80 -6.62
CA TRP A 68 -8.95 1.76 -5.56
C TRP A 68 -9.86 3.00 -5.60
N SER A 69 -11.17 2.79 -5.58
CA SER A 69 -12.14 3.88 -5.46
C SER A 69 -12.23 4.39 -4.02
N ALA A 70 -12.80 5.59 -3.84
CA ALA A 70 -13.11 6.11 -2.50
C ALA A 70 -14.00 5.17 -1.68
N GLY A 71 -14.90 4.43 -2.35
CA GLY A 71 -15.76 3.43 -1.69
C GLY A 71 -15.00 2.19 -1.24
N ASP A 72 -14.04 1.71 -2.03
CA ASP A 72 -13.16 0.60 -1.65
C ASP A 72 -12.33 0.97 -0.42
N ILE A 73 -11.72 2.16 -0.48
CA ILE A 73 -10.95 2.75 0.61
C ILE A 73 -11.79 2.86 1.89
N ALA A 74 -13.03 3.36 1.79
CA ALA A 74 -13.90 3.49 2.96
C ALA A 74 -14.23 2.13 3.58
N ARG A 75 -14.52 1.11 2.76
CA ARG A 75 -14.75 -0.27 3.25
C ARG A 75 -13.50 -0.86 3.91
N MET A 76 -12.35 -0.68 3.28
CA MET A 76 -11.04 -1.10 3.82
C MET A 76 -10.78 -0.48 5.19
N ARG A 77 -10.99 0.84 5.34
CA ARG A 77 -10.83 1.54 6.63
C ARG A 77 -11.82 1.07 7.68
N ASN A 78 -13.07 0.83 7.31
CA ASN A 78 -14.10 0.37 8.23
C ASN A 78 -13.79 -1.03 8.79
N VAL A 79 -13.24 -1.93 7.98
CA VAL A 79 -12.94 -3.32 8.40
C VAL A 79 -11.55 -3.43 9.04
N GLY A 80 -10.55 -2.78 8.45
CA GLY A 80 -9.15 -2.91 8.87
C GLY A 80 -8.72 -1.97 10.00
N GLY A 81 -9.45 -0.87 10.22
CA GLY A 81 -9.20 0.06 11.33
C GLY A 81 -7.74 0.51 11.45
N ALA A 82 -7.22 0.52 12.68
CA ALA A 82 -5.84 0.89 12.97
C ALA A 82 -4.82 -0.08 12.35
N THR A 83 -5.09 -1.39 12.38
CA THR A 83 -4.19 -2.43 11.83
C THR A 83 -3.88 -2.20 10.34
N LEU A 84 -4.87 -1.77 9.56
CA LEU A 84 -4.64 -1.41 8.16
C LEU A 84 -3.72 -0.19 8.05
N LEU A 85 -3.94 0.84 8.86
CA LEU A 85 -3.10 2.05 8.84
C LEU A 85 -1.67 1.75 9.25
N ASP A 86 -1.48 0.94 10.30
CA ASP A 86 -0.16 0.51 10.77
C ASP A 86 0.58 -0.29 9.69
N ALA A 87 -0.12 -1.18 8.97
CA ALA A 87 0.46 -1.91 7.85
C ALA A 87 0.88 -0.97 6.71
N ILE A 88 0.08 0.05 6.42
CA ILE A 88 0.39 1.04 5.38
C ILE A 88 1.62 1.87 5.78
N ASP A 89 1.70 2.31 7.03
CA ASP A 89 2.87 3.03 7.55
C ASP A 89 4.12 2.12 7.56
N GLU A 90 3.98 0.83 7.86
CA GLU A 90 5.06 -0.15 7.78
C GLU A 90 5.55 -0.34 6.33
N LEU A 91 4.65 -0.33 5.33
CA LEU A 91 5.05 -0.38 3.92
C LEU A 91 5.89 0.86 3.53
N VAL A 92 5.50 2.05 4.00
CA VAL A 92 6.26 3.28 3.76
C VAL A 92 7.62 3.24 4.47
N ALA A 93 7.67 2.75 5.71
CA ALA A 93 8.91 2.55 6.44
C ALA A 93 9.83 1.55 5.73
N GLY A 94 9.26 0.45 5.21
CA GLY A 94 9.94 -0.54 4.39
C GLY A 94 10.58 0.09 3.15
N LEU A 95 9.84 0.92 2.42
CA LEU A 95 10.38 1.66 1.27
C LEU A 95 11.58 2.53 1.67
N ALA A 96 11.51 3.26 2.78
CA ALA A 96 12.62 4.09 3.25
C ALA A 96 13.86 3.24 3.58
N ARG A 97 13.67 2.08 4.24
CA ARG A 97 14.76 1.12 4.49
C ARG A 97 15.35 0.58 3.19
N CYS A 98 14.53 0.21 2.22
CA CYS A 98 14.96 -0.32 0.93
C CYS A 98 15.76 0.72 0.13
N ARG A 99 15.30 1.98 0.07
CA ARG A 99 16.03 3.07 -0.60
C ARG A 99 17.40 3.35 0.02
N SER A 100 17.55 3.16 1.34
CA SER A 100 18.86 3.34 1.99
C SER A 100 19.90 2.26 1.64
N ARG A 101 19.46 1.18 0.98
CA ARG A 101 20.31 0.05 0.55
C ARG A 101 20.69 0.09 -0.94
N VAL A 102 20.12 1.01 -1.71
CA VAL A 102 20.36 1.19 -3.16
C VAL A 102 21.43 2.25 -3.38
#